data_AF-A0AAE6MHK3-F1
#
_entry.id   AF-A0AAE6MHK3-F1
#
_cell.length_a   1.000
_cell.length_b   1.000
_cell.length_c   1.000
_cell.angle_alpha   90.00
_cell.angle_beta   90.00
_cell.angle_gamma   90.00
#
_symmetry.space_group_name_H-M   'P 1'
#
loop_
_entity.id
_entity.type
_entity.pdbx_description
1 polymer ?
#
loop_
_entity_poly.entity_id
_entity_poly.type
_entity_poly.pdbx_seq_one_letter_code
_entity_poly.pdbx_strand_id
1 'polypeptide(L)' 'MEQDQSKNEQTPLRDLEPEVKAKVLEIEANLKEDDIPEGSTREKEAVKQAQQWFLDLEG' A
#
# COMPACT_ATOMS: atom_id res chain seq x y z
N MET A 1 5.40 -3.97 -30.37
CA MET A 1 4.94 -2.83 -29.58
C MET A 1 4.80 -3.35 -28.17
N GLU A 2 5.73 -2.92 -27.32
CA GLU A 2 5.86 -3.37 -25.93
C GLU A 2 4.58 -3.11 -25.13
N GLN A 3 4.24 -4.05 -24.27
CA GLN A 3 3.08 -3.98 -23.39
C GLN A 3 3.30 -2.85 -22.40
N ASP A 4 2.55 -1.76 -22.58
CA ASP A 4 2.36 -0.74 -21.56
C ASP A 4 1.56 -1.37 -20.41
N GLN A 5 2.28 -2.08 -19.53
CA GLN A 5 1.77 -2.49 -18.24
C GLN A 5 1.84 -1.29 -17.29
N SER A 6 1.07 -0.26 -17.59
CA SER A 6 0.53 0.64 -16.57
C SER A 6 -0.56 -0.10 -15.77
N LYS A 7 -0.24 -1.32 -15.34
CA LYS A 7 -1.01 -2.02 -14.33
C LYS A 7 -0.58 -1.37 -13.03
N ASN A 8 -1.50 -0.67 -12.42
CA ASN A 8 -1.52 -0.33 -11.01
C ASN A 8 -1.56 -1.63 -10.18
N GLU A 9 -0.59 -2.52 -10.38
CA GLU A 9 -0.33 -3.71 -9.61
C GLU A 9 0.27 -3.20 -8.31
N GLN A 10 -0.62 -2.91 -7.35
CA GLN A 10 -0.23 -2.76 -5.95
C GLN A 10 0.74 -3.90 -5.66
N THR A 11 2.02 -3.57 -5.44
CA THR A 11 3.06 -4.57 -5.22
C THR A 11 2.56 -5.46 -4.09
N PRO A 12 2.45 -6.78 -4.33
CA PRO A 12 1.82 -7.65 -3.35
C PRO A 12 2.65 -7.58 -2.06
N LEU A 13 1.98 -7.53 -0.90
CA LEU A 13 2.58 -7.38 0.44
C LEU A 13 3.89 -8.15 0.65
N ARG A 14 3.96 -9.35 0.08
CA ARG A 14 5.11 -10.27 0.10
C ARG A 14 6.39 -9.69 -0.55
N ASP A 15 6.26 -8.87 -1.58
CA ASP A 15 7.36 -8.20 -2.29
C ASP A 15 7.76 -6.86 -1.68
N LEU A 16 7.05 -6.40 -0.63
CA LEU A 16 7.40 -5.15 0.03
C LEU A 16 8.62 -5.30 0.93
N GLU A 17 9.41 -4.23 0.97
CA GLU A 17 10.51 -4.04 1.90
C GLU A 17 10.02 -4.27 3.35
N PRO A 18 10.87 -4.82 4.23
CA PRO A 18 10.51 -5.09 5.62
C PRO A 18 10.04 -3.84 6.37
N GLU A 19 10.61 -2.66 6.06
CA GLU A 19 10.16 -1.37 6.61
C GLU A 19 8.73 -1.03 6.17
N VAL A 20 8.42 -1.24 4.89
CA VAL A 20 7.07 -1.02 4.35
C VAL A 20 6.08 -1.98 5.00
N LYS A 21 6.43 -3.26 5.16
CA LYS A 21 5.58 -4.25 5.86
C LYS A 21 5.27 -3.83 7.29
N ALA A 22 6.27 -3.35 8.03
CA ALA A 22 6.07 -2.83 9.38
C ALA A 22 5.13 -1.62 9.37
N LYS A 23 5.31 -0.71 8.40
CA LYS A 23 4.44 0.45 8.23
C LYS A 23 3.02 0.05 7.84
N VAL A 24 2.82 -0.98 7.01
CA VAL A 24 1.47 -1.51 6.70
C VAL A 24 0.76 -1.95 7.96
N LEU A 25 1.42 -2.74 8.81
CA LEU A 25 0.82 -3.22 10.06
C LEU A 25 0.47 -2.06 11.00
N GLU A 26 1.33 -1.05 11.08
CA GLU A 26 1.06 0.16 11.86
C GLU A 26 -0.15 0.94 11.31
N ILE A 27 -0.21 1.14 10.00
CA ILE A 27 -1.31 1.86 9.35
C ILE A 27 -2.59 1.06 9.50
N GLU A 28 -2.58 -0.25 9.21
CA GLU A 28 -3.74 -1.14 9.34
C GLU A 28 -4.31 -1.13 10.75
N ALA A 29 -3.45 -1.15 11.78
CA ALA A 29 -3.87 -1.09 13.18
C ALA A 29 -4.52 0.25 13.56
N ASN A 30 -4.13 1.35 12.88
CA ASN A 30 -4.67 2.68 13.12
C ASN A 30 -5.79 3.08 12.13
N LEU A 31 -6.00 2.29 11.06
CA LEU A 31 -6.94 2.60 10.01
C LEU A 31 -8.39 2.42 10.49
N LYS A 32 -9.11 3.52 10.55
CA LYS A 32 -10.53 3.53 10.93
C LYS A 32 -11.37 3.03 9.75
N GLU A 33 -12.52 2.43 10.04
CA GLU A 33 -13.43 1.95 8.99
C GLU A 33 -13.96 3.09 8.11
N ASP A 34 -14.14 4.28 8.69
CA ASP A 34 -14.47 5.53 7.96
C ASP A 34 -13.40 5.95 6.94
N ASP A 35 -12.14 5.55 7.16
CA ASP A 35 -11.01 5.87 6.26
C ASP A 35 -10.88 4.86 5.11
N ILE A 36 -11.66 3.77 5.14
CA ILE A 36 -11.66 2.75 4.09
C ILE A 36 -12.72 3.14 3.04
N PRO A 37 -12.33 3.48 1.81
CA PRO A 37 -13.30 3.79 0.76
C PRO A 37 -14.15 2.55 0.44
N GLU A 38 -15.42 2.80 0.11
CA GLU A 38 -16.37 1.74 -0.25
C GLU A 38 -15.83 0.90 -1.42
N GLY A 39 -15.71 -0.42 -1.21
CA GLY A 39 -15.12 -1.35 -2.17
C GLY A 39 -13.60 -1.57 -2.02
N SER A 40 -12.94 -0.89 -1.08
CA SER A 40 -11.56 -1.16 -0.68
C SER A 40 -11.52 -1.96 0.63
N THR A 41 -10.39 -2.63 0.89
CA THR A 41 -10.17 -3.35 2.15
C THR A 41 -9.15 -2.60 2.99
N ARG A 42 -9.23 -2.79 4.31
CA ARG A 42 -8.27 -2.21 5.28
C ARG A 42 -6.82 -2.49 4.88
N GLU A 43 -6.54 -3.74 4.51
CA GLU A 43 -5.23 -4.19 4.03
C GLU A 43 -4.80 -3.42 2.77
N LYS A 44 -5.68 -3.27 1.77
CA LYS A 44 -5.34 -2.57 0.53
C LYS A 44 -5.00 -1.10 0.75
N GLU A 45 -5.76 -0.40 1.59
CA GLU A 45 -5.47 0.99 1.92
C GLU A 45 -4.19 1.12 2.74
N ALA A 46 -3.99 0.23 3.72
CA ALA A 46 -2.77 0.23 4.51
C ALA A 46 -1.52 -0.02 3.66
N VAL A 47 -1.58 -0.97 2.72
CA VAL A 47 -0.53 -1.22 1.72
C VAL A 47 -0.24 0.00 0.87
N LYS A 48 -1.30 0.63 0.33
CA LYS A 48 -1.17 1.81 -0.51
C LYS A 48 -0.54 2.98 0.23
N GLN A 49 -0.98 3.25 1.46
CA GLN A 49 -0.43 4.33 2.28
C GLN A 49 1.02 4.04 2.70
N ALA A 50 1.36 2.79 3.05
CA ALA A 50 2.73 2.42 3.40
C ALA A 50 3.68 2.51 2.20
N GLN A 51 3.25 2.06 1.02
CA GLN A 51 4.01 2.21 -0.23
C GLN A 51 4.26 3.67 -0.54
N GLN A 52 3.25 4.51 -0.41
CA GLN A 52 3.39 5.94 -0.68
C GLN A 52 4.31 6.63 0.33
N TRP A 53 4.21 6.27 1.62
CA TRP A 53 5.16 6.73 2.65
C TRP A 53 6.60 6.34 2.33
N PHE A 54 6.82 5.13 1.83
CA PHE A 54 8.17 4.66 1.47
C PHE A 54 8.73 5.37 0.24
N LEU A 55 7.90 5.57 -0.79
CA LEU A 55 8.29 6.35 -1.97
C LEU A 55 8.61 7.81 -1.61
N ASP A 56 7.90 8.38 -0.63
CA ASP A 56 8.16 9.74 -0.13
C ASP A 56 9.48 9.82 0.66
N LEU A 57 9.88 8.75 1.36
CA LEU A 57 11.16 8.68 2.06
C LEU A 57 12.39 8.54 1.14
N GLU A 58 12.23 7.97 -0.06
CA GLU A 58 13.28 7.91 -1.07
C GLU A 58 13.43 9.21 -1.89
N GLY A 59 12.53 10.18 -1.72
CA GLY A 59 12.55 11.50 -2.39
C GLY A 59 13.36 12.56 -1.64
#